data_AF-A0A9P8U0U9-F1
#
_entry.id   AF-A0A9P8U0U9-F1
#
_cell.length_a   1.000
_cell.length_b   1.000
_cell.length_c   1.000
_cell.angle_alpha   90.00
_cell.angle_beta   90.00
_cell.angle_gamma   90.00
#
_symmetry.space_group_name_H-M   'P 1'
#
loop_
_entity.id
_entity.type
_entity.pdbx_description
1 polymer ?
#
loop_
_entity_poly.entity_id
_entity_poly.type
_entity_poly.pdbx_seq_one_letter_code
_entity_poly.pdbx_strand_id
1 'polypeptide(L)'
;MSAISASSSSSATDVSDDGEWLDVENDEESITIVSLFDSQTFPSWIEMLNHCKQRYNFDMIATMKSLQLDFHGAVKLVNFIRSRVRDQQQALPENLTLADFQDDCYFKPVLENDALIVSLDEILGSEVAKADGQLDNSRQELLAQKRVLEAELDLVRSQFSNYRLAVQETLDRRWGSDSEQSPSKASASGEDRGNYYFESYASNDIHETMLKDAVRTDAYRDFIYHNKHLIKGKVVLDIGCGTGILSMFCAKAGASRVIAVDKSDIIEKAAENIFNNDLSDIISCVKGAIEDVKLPVDEVDIIVSEWMGYCLLYEAMLPSVLYARDRYLKPGGLLIPSSATLWMAPVQDTEYMSEHVSYWRDVYGFDMKAMQEGIFDEVKVEALPKSSLCGEPYPFKTLDLRTIKPQDLSFTAGWESRLLRQPDGLDGFLIWFDNFFATSSDEPMPDPEMTPDVWAKAKQGNVAFTTGPSGIVTHWKQGLLLVPPENPLSRSALPDAISGQIAFAALEENARALRIDVTCSAKDGSAGGQGEKNWSWKLV
;
A
#
# COMPACT_ATOMS: atom_id res chain seq x y z
N MET A 1 44.09 70.44 -10.10
CA MET A 1 44.44 70.16 -8.69
C MET A 1 44.45 68.66 -8.60
N SER A 2 45.64 68.05 -8.68
CA SER A 2 46.31 67.48 -7.50
C SER A 2 45.38 66.49 -6.77
N ALA A 3 45.66 65.21 -6.55
CA ALA A 3 46.79 64.33 -6.79
C ALA A 3 46.57 63.19 -5.77
N ILE A 4 46.71 61.92 -6.20
CA ILE A 4 47.32 60.81 -5.42
C ILE A 4 46.46 60.27 -4.26
N SER A 5 46.27 58.97 -3.99
CA SER A 5 46.95 57.68 -4.27
C SER A 5 45.92 56.56 -4.03
N ALA A 6 45.80 55.53 -4.87
CA ALA A 6 46.54 54.25 -4.83
C ALA A 6 46.34 53.48 -3.50
N SER A 7 46.03 52.19 -3.45
CA SER A 7 46.48 51.07 -4.30
C SER A 7 45.64 49.80 -4.01
N SER A 8 45.22 49.04 -5.04
CA SER A 8 45.69 47.65 -5.36
C SER A 8 45.13 46.55 -4.44
N SER A 9 44.69 45.36 -4.88
CA SER A 9 44.82 44.65 -6.16
C SER A 9 43.84 43.46 -6.20
N SER A 10 43.42 43.11 -7.41
CA SER A 10 42.99 41.80 -7.93
C SER A 10 43.82 40.61 -7.39
N SER A 11 43.42 39.34 -7.40
CA SER A 11 42.50 38.56 -8.25
C SER A 11 42.32 37.15 -7.63
N ALA A 12 41.12 36.59 -7.81
CA ALA A 12 40.76 35.17 -8.07
C ALA A 12 41.52 34.03 -7.36
N THR A 13 40.77 33.16 -6.67
CA THR A 13 40.68 31.70 -6.93
C THR A 13 39.52 31.08 -6.12
N ASP A 14 38.57 30.49 -6.84
CA ASP A 14 37.92 29.17 -6.65
C ASP A 14 38.19 28.40 -5.34
N VAL A 15 37.13 28.06 -4.58
CA VAL A 15 36.99 26.81 -3.80
C VAL A 15 35.49 26.54 -3.53
N SER A 16 35.06 25.32 -3.85
CA SER A 16 33.91 24.56 -3.31
C SER A 16 33.80 24.63 -1.78
N ASP A 17 32.61 24.44 -1.20
CA ASP A 17 32.35 23.30 -0.30
C ASP A 17 30.89 23.28 0.14
N ASP A 18 30.46 22.09 0.50
CA ASP A 18 29.11 21.67 0.79
C ASP A 18 28.54 22.33 2.04
N GLY A 19 27.25 22.67 2.01
CA GLY A 19 26.51 23.13 3.18
C GLY A 19 26.36 21.98 4.17
N GLU A 20 27.33 21.89 5.09
CA GLU A 20 27.35 21.03 6.26
C GLU A 20 25.98 21.04 6.96
N TRP A 21 25.40 19.84 7.07
CA TRP A 21 24.34 19.57 8.03
C TRP A 21 24.93 19.81 9.42
N LEU A 22 24.35 20.77 10.15
CA LEU A 22 24.65 20.95 11.57
C LEU A 22 24.42 19.62 12.29
N ASP A 23 25.51 19.02 12.76
CA ASP A 23 25.51 17.92 13.70
C ASP A 23 24.55 18.27 14.84
N VAL A 24 23.44 17.54 14.93
CA VAL A 24 22.61 17.52 16.12
C VAL A 24 23.47 16.83 17.18
N GLU A 25 23.99 17.60 18.12
CA GLU A 25 24.67 17.09 19.30
C GLU A 25 23.77 16.02 19.94
N ASN A 26 24.34 14.82 20.10
CA ASN A 26 23.70 13.68 20.73
C ASN A 26 23.66 13.96 22.24
N ASP A 27 22.69 14.74 22.70
CA ASP A 27 22.42 14.96 24.12
C ASP A 27 21.88 13.65 24.71
N GLU A 28 22.78 12.73 25.07
CA GLU A 28 22.49 11.63 25.98
C GLU A 28 22.17 12.23 27.36
N GLU A 29 20.90 12.60 27.60
CA GLU A 29 20.42 12.90 28.95
C GLU A 29 20.70 11.69 29.86
N SER A 30 21.66 11.84 30.77
CA SER A 30 22.01 10.79 31.72
C SER A 30 20.82 10.53 32.67
N ILE A 31 20.08 9.45 32.44
CA ILE A 31 18.93 9.04 33.25
C ILE A 31 19.39 8.84 34.70
N THR A 32 18.80 9.60 35.61
CA THR A 32 19.14 9.59 37.04
C THR A 32 17.96 9.07 37.85
N ILE A 33 18.14 7.98 38.57
CA ILE A 33 17.06 7.28 39.30
C ILE A 33 17.10 7.62 40.78
N VAL A 34 16.01 8.17 41.30
CA VAL A 34 15.86 8.49 42.73
C VAL A 34 15.51 7.21 43.51
N SER A 35 16.09 7.05 44.70
CA SER A 35 15.76 5.99 45.66
C SER A 35 14.26 5.92 46.01
N LEU A 36 13.82 4.76 46.51
CA LEU A 36 12.47 4.60 47.04
C LEU A 36 12.30 5.22 48.44
N PHE A 37 13.37 5.27 49.23
CA PHE A 37 13.31 5.57 50.68
C PHE A 37 14.03 6.84 51.11
N ASP A 38 14.87 7.40 50.24
CA ASP A 38 15.62 8.62 50.52
C ASP A 38 15.80 9.47 49.25
N SER A 39 16.50 10.59 49.37
CA SER A 39 16.77 11.50 48.26
C SER A 39 18.06 11.16 47.51
N GLN A 40 18.63 9.96 47.66
CA GLN A 40 19.82 9.55 46.91
C GLN A 40 19.46 9.19 45.47
N THR A 41 20.39 9.45 44.56
CA THR A 41 20.23 9.23 43.13
C THR A 41 21.27 8.26 42.61
N PHE A 42 20.88 7.41 41.65
CA PHE A 42 21.68 6.34 41.10
C PHE A 42 21.68 6.38 39.57
N PRO A 43 22.77 5.93 38.92
CA PRO A 43 22.86 5.87 37.46
C PRO A 43 22.08 4.69 36.85
N SER A 44 21.63 3.72 37.66
CA SER A 44 20.84 2.58 37.20
C SER A 44 19.84 2.10 38.26
N TRP A 45 18.75 1.47 37.82
CA TRP A 45 17.76 0.90 38.74
C TRP A 45 18.36 -0.26 39.54
N ILE A 46 19.35 -0.99 38.97
CA ILE A 46 20.05 -2.09 39.64
C ILE A 46 20.78 -1.58 40.89
N GLU A 47 21.52 -0.48 40.77
CA GLU A 47 22.25 0.11 41.90
C GLU A 47 21.29 0.67 42.96
N MET A 48 20.22 1.34 42.52
CA MET A 48 19.19 1.86 43.42
C MET A 48 18.49 0.74 44.22
N LEU A 49 18.13 -0.38 43.57
CA LEU A 49 17.50 -1.51 44.24
C LEU A 49 18.47 -2.22 45.20
N ASN A 50 19.74 -2.33 44.85
CA ASN A 50 20.77 -2.86 45.75
C ASN A 50 20.94 -1.98 47.00
N HIS A 51 20.92 -0.66 46.85
CA HIS A 51 20.90 0.28 47.98
C HIS A 51 19.66 0.08 48.86
N CYS A 52 18.47 -0.03 48.27
CA CYS A 52 17.23 -0.30 49.00
C CYS A 52 17.30 -1.61 49.81
N LYS A 53 17.85 -2.67 49.21
CA LYS A 53 18.01 -3.98 49.85
C LYS A 53 19.03 -3.94 50.98
N GLN A 54 20.17 -3.28 50.81
CA GLN A 54 21.22 -3.23 51.84
C GLN A 54 20.89 -2.28 52.98
N ARG A 55 20.30 -1.11 52.69
CA ARG A 55 20.09 -0.05 53.68
C ARG A 55 18.75 -0.14 54.40
N TYR A 56 17.72 -0.61 53.71
CA TYR A 56 16.33 -0.65 54.18
C TYR A 56 15.76 -2.07 54.25
N ASN A 57 16.55 -3.09 53.92
CA ASN A 57 16.14 -4.49 53.89
C ASN A 57 14.88 -4.73 53.03
N PHE A 58 14.71 -3.93 51.96
CA PHE A 58 13.56 -4.00 51.07
C PHE A 58 13.98 -4.54 49.70
N ASP A 59 13.39 -5.66 49.29
CA ASP A 59 13.63 -6.30 48.00
C ASP A 59 12.40 -6.11 47.09
N MET A 60 12.41 -5.06 46.28
CA MET A 60 11.29 -4.69 45.42
C MET A 60 10.90 -5.81 44.45
N ILE A 61 11.89 -6.50 43.87
CA ILE A 61 11.66 -7.58 42.90
C ILE A 61 10.97 -8.76 43.59
N ALA A 62 11.45 -9.15 44.78
CA ALA A 62 10.82 -10.21 45.56
C ALA A 62 9.38 -9.83 45.99
N THR A 63 9.14 -8.57 46.37
CA THR A 63 7.80 -8.07 46.73
C THR A 63 6.85 -8.09 45.53
N MET A 64 7.29 -7.62 44.36
CA MET A 64 6.49 -7.63 43.13
C MET A 64 6.09 -9.05 42.73
N LYS A 65 7.01 -10.02 42.88
CA LYS A 65 6.72 -11.44 42.63
C LYS A 65 5.75 -12.03 43.63
N SER A 66 5.99 -11.80 44.92
CA SER A 66 5.13 -12.34 45.98
C SER A 66 3.69 -11.86 45.85
N LEU A 67 3.50 -10.66 45.30
CA LEU A 67 2.19 -10.04 45.11
C LEU A 67 1.65 -10.17 43.67
N GLN A 68 2.39 -10.81 42.76
CA GLN A 68 2.06 -11.00 41.34
C GLN A 68 1.66 -9.68 40.65
N LEU A 69 2.45 -8.63 40.83
CA LEU A 69 2.16 -7.30 40.28
C LEU A 69 2.40 -7.25 38.77
N ASP A 70 1.44 -6.69 38.05
CA ASP A 70 1.60 -6.20 36.68
C ASP A 70 2.23 -4.79 36.68
N PHE A 71 2.45 -4.20 35.50
CA PHE A 71 3.02 -2.86 35.36
C PHE A 71 2.27 -1.82 36.21
N HIS A 72 0.93 -1.83 36.15
CA HIS A 72 0.10 -0.90 36.92
C HIS A 72 0.22 -1.13 38.43
N GLY A 73 0.25 -2.38 38.90
CA GLY A 73 0.49 -2.72 40.30
C GLY A 73 1.88 -2.28 40.79
N ALA A 74 2.90 -2.39 39.93
CA ALA A 74 4.26 -1.93 40.22
C ALA A 74 4.34 -0.40 40.34
N VAL A 75 3.66 0.33 39.46
CA VAL A 75 3.52 1.80 39.55
C VAL A 75 2.87 2.20 40.88
N LYS A 76 1.77 1.55 41.27
CA LYS A 76 1.10 1.82 42.55
C LYS A 76 2.02 1.53 43.74
N LEU A 77 2.80 0.44 43.70
CA LEU A 77 3.76 0.10 44.76
C LEU A 77 4.85 1.18 44.91
N VAL A 78 5.43 1.66 43.81
CA VAL A 78 6.47 2.72 43.84
C VAL A 78 5.91 4.00 44.46
N ASN A 79 4.74 4.45 44.00
CA ASN A 79 4.11 5.67 44.51
C ASN A 79 3.63 5.51 45.95
N PHE A 80 3.16 4.33 46.35
CA PHE A 80 2.80 4.03 47.73
C PHE A 80 4.00 4.20 48.68
N ILE A 81 5.13 3.56 48.35
CA ILE A 81 6.34 3.63 49.18
C ILE A 81 6.82 5.08 49.29
N ARG A 82 6.90 5.80 48.18
CA ARG A 82 7.39 7.19 48.18
C ARG A 82 6.42 8.16 48.86
N SER A 83 5.11 7.95 48.77
CA SER A 83 4.13 8.76 49.51
C SER A 83 4.29 8.58 51.02
N ARG A 84 4.48 7.34 51.50
CA ARG A 84 4.70 7.06 52.93
C ARG A 84 5.98 7.70 53.46
N VAL A 85 7.04 7.66 52.66
CA VAL A 85 8.34 8.28 52.97
C VAL A 85 8.22 9.80 53.02
N ARG A 86 7.53 10.42 52.05
CA ARG A 86 7.29 11.88 52.00
C ARG A 86 6.48 12.37 53.20
N ASP A 87 5.44 11.63 53.57
CA ASP A 87 4.50 12.05 54.62
C ASP A 87 5.01 11.75 56.05
N GLN A 88 6.31 11.40 56.20
CA GLN A 88 7.01 11.07 57.46
C GLN A 88 6.35 9.97 58.31
N GLN A 89 5.55 9.10 57.70
CA GLN A 89 5.03 7.91 58.37
C GLN A 89 6.12 6.83 58.39
N GLN A 90 6.83 6.72 59.50
CA GLN A 90 7.92 5.76 59.65
C GLN A 90 7.41 4.31 59.71
N ALA A 91 8.05 3.50 58.86
CA ALA A 91 7.92 2.04 58.64
C ALA A 91 6.84 1.60 57.64
N LEU A 92 7.29 0.95 56.56
CA LEU A 92 6.43 0.08 55.74
C LEU A 92 5.87 -1.04 56.64
N PRO A 93 4.67 -1.56 56.35
CA PRO A 93 4.16 -2.75 57.02
C PRO A 93 5.17 -3.91 56.90
N GLU A 94 5.38 -4.69 57.97
CA GLU A 94 6.29 -5.86 57.94
C GLU A 94 5.91 -6.88 56.87
N ASN A 95 4.61 -6.94 56.50
CA ASN A 95 4.09 -7.73 55.39
C ASN A 95 3.23 -6.84 54.50
N LEU A 96 3.75 -6.46 53.34
CA LEU A 96 3.01 -5.74 52.30
C LEU A 96 1.99 -6.68 51.65
N THR A 97 0.74 -6.21 51.54
CA THR A 97 -0.36 -6.89 50.86
C THR A 97 -0.93 -5.98 49.77
N LEU A 98 -1.63 -6.55 48.78
CA LEU A 98 -2.28 -5.78 47.72
C LEU A 98 -3.25 -4.71 48.26
N ALA A 99 -3.88 -4.97 49.41
CA ALA A 99 -4.82 -4.05 50.03
C ALA A 99 -4.16 -2.75 50.52
N ASP A 100 -2.84 -2.74 50.78
CA ASP A 100 -2.13 -1.57 51.30
C ASP A 100 -2.01 -0.45 50.27
N PHE A 101 -2.02 -0.80 48.97
CA PHE A 101 -1.80 0.13 47.86
C PHE A 101 -2.79 -0.05 46.69
N GLN A 102 -3.95 -0.64 46.94
CA GLN A 102 -4.98 -0.84 45.92
C GLN A 102 -5.67 0.46 45.45
N ASP A 103 -5.65 1.51 46.27
CA ASP A 103 -6.32 2.79 45.99
C ASP A 103 -5.77 3.45 44.71
N ASP A 104 -6.66 3.95 43.85
CA ASP A 104 -6.31 4.59 42.59
C ASP A 104 -5.57 5.92 42.77
N CYS A 105 -5.55 6.50 43.97
CA CYS A 105 -4.72 7.65 44.28
C CYS A 105 -3.22 7.39 44.03
N TYR A 106 -2.76 6.13 44.09
CA TYR A 106 -1.37 5.75 43.83
C TYR A 106 -1.00 5.67 42.35
N PHE A 107 -1.93 5.93 41.42
CA PHE A 107 -1.58 6.23 40.04
C PHE A 107 -1.01 7.64 39.85
N LYS A 108 -1.17 8.52 40.85
CA LYS A 108 -0.58 9.86 40.79
C LYS A 108 0.92 9.76 41.13
N PRO A 109 1.81 10.15 40.21
CA PRO A 109 3.25 10.05 40.45
C PRO A 109 3.66 10.96 41.61
N VAL A 110 4.51 10.44 42.49
CA VAL A 110 5.09 11.22 43.61
C VAL A 110 6.25 12.09 43.14
N LEU A 111 6.95 11.68 42.09
CA LEU A 111 8.03 12.41 41.45
C LEU A 111 7.65 12.73 40.00
N GLU A 112 7.90 13.96 39.55
CA GLU A 112 7.79 14.32 38.14
C GLU A 112 8.94 13.67 37.36
N ASN A 113 8.65 13.12 36.17
CA ASN A 113 9.62 12.44 35.30
C ASN A 113 10.37 11.29 35.98
N ASP A 114 9.64 10.42 36.66
CA ASP A 114 10.19 9.32 37.43
C ASP A 114 10.84 8.23 36.56
N ALA A 115 12.16 8.32 36.41
CA ALA A 115 12.98 7.37 35.66
C ALA A 115 12.80 5.91 36.13
N LEU A 116 12.45 5.67 37.41
CA LEU A 116 12.21 4.31 37.89
C LEU A 116 10.93 3.72 37.28
N ILE A 117 9.86 4.53 37.15
CA ILE A 117 8.59 4.09 36.55
C ILE A 117 8.79 3.76 35.07
N VAL A 118 9.59 4.56 34.36
CA VAL A 118 9.94 4.31 32.96
C VAL A 118 10.69 2.98 32.80
N SER A 119 11.54 2.62 33.77
CA SER A 119 12.27 1.35 33.77
C SER A 119 11.47 0.14 34.31
N LEU A 120 10.20 0.28 34.70
CA LEU A 120 9.43 -0.83 35.29
C LEU A 120 9.19 -2.00 34.33
N ASP A 121 9.02 -1.73 33.03
CA ASP A 121 8.89 -2.79 32.02
C ASP A 121 10.16 -3.63 31.91
N GLU A 122 11.33 -2.99 32.00
CA GLU A 122 12.62 -3.69 32.03
C GLU A 122 12.78 -4.49 33.33
N ILE A 123 12.39 -3.94 34.48
CA ILE A 123 12.44 -4.61 35.78
C ILE A 123 11.53 -5.86 35.80
N LEU A 124 10.29 -5.73 35.33
CA LEU A 124 9.33 -6.84 35.20
C LEU A 124 9.79 -7.88 34.17
N GLY A 125 10.45 -7.44 33.10
CA GLY A 125 10.99 -8.30 32.04
C GLY A 125 12.30 -9.01 32.39
N SER A 126 13.07 -8.50 33.36
CA SER A 126 14.40 -8.99 33.73
C SER A 126 14.43 -10.43 34.24
N GLU A 127 13.27 -11.04 34.56
CA GLU A 127 13.17 -12.41 35.09
C GLU A 127 12.21 -13.35 34.34
N VAL A 128 12.04 -13.17 33.02
CA VAL A 128 11.69 -14.33 32.15
C VAL A 128 12.90 -15.26 31.94
N ALA A 129 14.09 -14.88 32.41
CA ALA A 129 15.30 -15.70 32.38
C ALA A 129 15.54 -16.39 33.74
N LYS A 130 14.76 -17.44 34.04
CA LYS A 130 15.16 -18.58 34.92
C LYS A 130 14.03 -19.62 35.07
N ALA A 131 13.50 -20.12 33.95
CA ALA A 131 12.87 -21.45 33.87
C ALA A 131 12.77 -21.87 32.39
N ASP A 132 13.10 -23.11 32.09
CA ASP A 132 12.92 -23.85 30.83
C ASP A 132 13.80 -23.52 29.61
N GLY A 133 14.92 -24.24 29.53
CA GLY A 133 15.82 -24.36 28.37
C GLY A 133 15.25 -25.16 27.17
N GLN A 134 13.99 -24.97 26.83
CA GLN A 134 13.39 -25.52 25.59
C GLN A 134 12.67 -24.47 24.72
N LEU A 135 12.47 -23.25 25.22
CA LEU A 135 11.82 -22.15 24.49
C LEU A 135 12.79 -21.21 23.73
N ASP A 136 14.10 -21.38 23.92
CA ASP A 136 15.11 -20.42 23.45
C ASP A 136 15.28 -20.44 21.92
N ASN A 137 15.17 -21.61 21.28
CA ASN A 137 15.28 -21.72 19.82
C ASN A 137 14.08 -21.08 19.09
N SER A 138 12.84 -21.37 19.51
CA SER A 138 11.66 -20.76 18.86
C SER A 138 11.56 -19.27 19.10
N ARG A 139 11.99 -18.77 20.27
CA ARG A 139 11.99 -17.34 20.55
C ARG A 139 13.09 -16.60 19.78
N GLN A 140 14.27 -17.21 19.62
CA GLN A 140 15.33 -16.65 18.76
C GLN A 140 14.95 -16.66 17.28
N GLU A 141 14.28 -17.72 16.80
CA GLU A 141 13.74 -17.77 15.44
C GLU A 141 12.66 -16.70 15.22
N LEU A 142 11.73 -16.53 16.16
CA LEU A 142 10.70 -15.49 16.07
C LEU A 142 11.28 -14.08 16.14
N LEU A 143 12.29 -13.84 16.99
CA LEU A 143 12.97 -12.54 17.06
C LEU A 143 13.83 -12.27 15.81
N ALA A 144 14.43 -13.30 15.22
CA ALA A 144 15.13 -13.18 13.94
C ALA A 144 14.16 -12.89 12.79
N GLN A 145 13.02 -13.60 12.72
CA GLN A 145 11.96 -13.32 11.75
C GLN A 145 11.38 -11.93 11.92
N LYS A 146 11.13 -11.49 13.15
CA LYS A 146 10.65 -10.14 13.44
C LYS A 146 11.65 -9.09 12.94
N ARG A 147 12.94 -9.25 13.21
CA ARG A 147 13.97 -8.31 12.72
C ARG A 147 14.09 -8.28 11.21
N VAL A 148 13.94 -9.43 10.55
CA VAL A 148 13.93 -9.50 9.07
C VAL A 148 12.72 -8.78 8.51
N LEU A 149 11.53 -9.01 9.08
CA LEU A 149 10.29 -8.34 8.68
C LEU A 149 10.33 -6.83 8.96
N GLU A 150 10.88 -6.40 10.09
CA GLU A 150 11.07 -4.98 10.42
C GLU A 150 12.04 -4.32 9.42
N ALA A 151 13.16 -4.98 9.09
CA ALA A 151 14.09 -4.48 8.08
C ALA A 151 13.48 -4.44 6.67
N GLU A 152 12.63 -5.41 6.30
CA GLU A 152 11.91 -5.43 5.02
C GLU A 152 10.86 -4.32 4.97
N LEU A 153 10.17 -4.07 6.09
CA LEU A 153 9.18 -3.00 6.21
C LEU A 153 9.84 -1.62 6.16
N ASP A 154 11.00 -1.45 6.80
CA ASP A 154 11.81 -0.24 6.71
C ASP A 154 12.41 -0.05 5.31
N LEU A 155 12.81 -1.13 4.64
CA LEU A 155 13.25 -1.08 3.25
C LEU A 155 12.12 -0.66 2.32
N VAL A 156 10.92 -1.24 2.46
CA VAL A 156 9.74 -0.86 1.67
C VAL A 156 9.35 0.59 1.98
N ARG A 157 9.38 1.02 3.24
CA ARG A 157 9.13 2.42 3.63
C ARG A 157 10.18 3.36 3.04
N SER A 158 11.46 2.98 3.04
CA SER A 158 12.54 3.74 2.43
C SER A 158 12.39 3.81 0.91
N GLN A 159 12.06 2.69 0.26
CA GLN A 159 11.75 2.65 -1.18
C GLN A 159 10.53 3.52 -1.52
N PHE A 160 9.50 3.50 -0.67
CA PHE A 160 8.32 4.35 -0.85
C PHE A 160 8.63 5.83 -0.60
N SER A 161 9.49 6.14 0.38
CA SER A 161 9.98 7.48 0.65
C SER A 161 10.84 7.99 -0.50
N ASN A 162 11.71 7.14 -1.06
CA ASN A 162 12.54 7.45 -2.22
C ASN A 162 11.70 7.59 -3.49
N TYR A 163 10.65 6.78 -3.66
CA TYR A 163 9.66 6.94 -4.72
C TYR A 163 8.91 8.27 -4.57
N ARG A 164 8.47 8.60 -3.36
CA ARG A 164 7.83 9.89 -3.06
C ARG A 164 8.78 11.06 -3.30
N LEU A 165 10.05 10.95 -2.90
CA LEU A 165 11.09 11.94 -3.13
C LEU A 165 11.41 12.09 -4.62
N ALA A 166 11.51 11.01 -5.40
CA ALA A 166 11.72 11.06 -6.83
C ALA A 166 10.52 11.73 -7.54
N VAL A 167 9.30 11.42 -7.12
CA VAL A 167 8.07 12.08 -7.59
C VAL A 167 8.03 13.55 -7.16
N GLN A 168 8.52 13.88 -5.96
CA GLN A 168 8.55 15.22 -5.40
C GLN A 168 9.66 16.09 -6.02
N GLU A 169 10.86 15.58 -6.27
CA GLU A 169 11.93 16.26 -7.02
C GLU A 169 11.50 16.53 -8.47
N THR A 170 10.69 15.63 -9.05
CA THR A 170 10.05 15.84 -10.35
C THR A 170 8.98 16.93 -10.29
N LEU A 171 8.28 17.09 -9.15
CA LEU A 171 7.36 18.19 -8.88
C LEU A 171 8.08 19.50 -8.56
N ASP A 172 9.26 19.49 -7.93
CA ASP A 172 10.04 20.70 -7.62
C ASP A 172 10.71 21.24 -8.89
N ARG A 173 11.15 20.37 -9.82
CA ARG A 173 11.53 20.79 -11.19
C ARG A 173 10.38 21.45 -11.96
N ARG A 174 9.13 21.22 -11.55
CA ARG A 174 7.90 21.79 -12.12
C ARG A 174 7.63 23.23 -11.65
N TRP A 175 8.27 23.68 -10.56
CA TRP A 175 8.16 25.05 -10.03
C TRP A 175 9.46 25.87 -10.09
N GLY A 176 10.61 25.23 -10.30
CA GLY A 176 11.94 25.87 -10.28
C GLY A 176 12.37 26.63 -11.54
N SER A 177 11.51 26.85 -12.54
CA SER A 177 11.87 27.63 -13.75
C SER A 177 10.94 28.80 -14.05
N ASP A 178 10.41 29.45 -13.02
CA ASP A 178 9.82 30.79 -13.16
C ASP A 178 10.80 31.85 -12.63
N SER A 179 11.85 32.12 -13.42
CA SER A 179 12.53 33.42 -13.38
C SER A 179 12.22 34.18 -14.66
N GLU A 180 11.26 35.09 -14.53
CA GLU A 180 11.01 36.28 -15.34
C GLU A 180 10.79 36.11 -16.85
N GLN A 181 9.51 36.00 -17.25
CA GLN A 181 8.81 36.99 -18.12
C GLN A 181 7.47 36.43 -18.62
N SER A 182 6.37 37.11 -18.28
CA SER A 182 5.10 37.01 -19.02
C SER A 182 4.93 38.24 -19.92
N PRO A 183 4.02 38.28 -20.93
CA PRO A 183 3.03 37.25 -21.31
C PRO A 183 2.84 37.04 -22.84
N SER A 184 2.34 35.87 -23.25
CA SER A 184 1.19 35.79 -24.17
C SER A 184 0.57 34.39 -24.20
N LYS A 185 -0.76 34.35 -24.14
CA LYS A 185 -1.64 33.19 -24.27
C LYS A 185 -1.25 32.26 -25.43
N ALA A 186 -0.93 31.01 -25.12
CA ALA A 186 -1.10 29.88 -26.03
C ALA A 186 -1.47 28.64 -25.21
N SER A 187 -2.51 27.95 -25.66
CA SER A 187 -2.96 26.64 -25.19
C SER A 187 -1.90 25.58 -25.49
N ALA A 188 -1.39 24.88 -24.47
CA ALA A 188 -0.65 23.62 -24.58
C ALA A 188 -1.48 22.56 -23.84
N SER A 189 -2.33 21.80 -24.52
CA SER A 189 -2.10 20.60 -25.35
C SER A 189 -1.65 19.37 -24.53
N GLY A 190 -2.47 18.31 -24.59
CA GLY A 190 -2.30 17.04 -23.87
C GLY A 190 -1.16 16.15 -24.38
N GLU A 191 -0.19 16.69 -25.12
CA GLU A 191 0.96 15.93 -25.66
C GLU A 191 2.03 15.67 -24.58
N ASP A 192 2.26 16.59 -23.64
CA ASP A 192 3.32 16.47 -22.62
C ASP A 192 3.06 15.36 -21.58
N ARG A 193 1.80 15.15 -21.20
CA ARG A 193 1.43 14.15 -20.17
C ARG A 193 1.51 12.71 -20.70
N GLY A 194 1.30 12.52 -22.00
CA GLY A 194 1.44 11.22 -22.64
C GLY A 194 2.87 10.70 -22.59
N ASN A 195 3.87 11.60 -22.68
CA ASN A 195 5.28 11.23 -22.65
C ASN A 195 5.72 10.77 -21.25
N TYR A 196 5.27 11.48 -20.20
CA TYR A 196 5.58 11.16 -18.80
C TYR A 196 5.20 9.73 -18.37
N TYR A 197 4.05 9.23 -18.85
CA TYR A 197 3.64 7.84 -18.63
C TYR A 197 4.65 6.85 -19.20
N PHE A 198 5.13 7.03 -20.43
CA PHE A 198 6.06 6.07 -21.04
C PHE A 198 7.48 6.19 -20.46
N GLU A 199 7.85 7.38 -19.98
CA GLU A 199 9.11 7.64 -19.27
C GLU A 199 9.16 6.93 -17.92
N SER A 200 8.05 6.85 -17.16
CA SER A 200 8.03 6.12 -15.89
C SER A 200 8.31 4.63 -16.08
N TYR A 201 7.82 4.03 -17.17
CA TYR A 201 8.10 2.64 -17.55
C TYR A 201 9.52 2.40 -18.09
N ALA A 202 10.36 3.42 -18.28
CA ALA A 202 11.77 3.22 -18.62
C ALA A 202 12.63 2.84 -17.39
N SER A 203 12.15 3.15 -16.18
CA SER A 203 12.83 2.85 -14.91
C SER A 203 12.81 1.35 -14.58
N ASN A 204 13.86 0.84 -13.93
CA ASN A 204 13.92 -0.57 -13.53
C ASN A 204 12.93 -0.91 -12.40
N ASP A 205 12.69 0.01 -11.49
CA ASP A 205 11.99 -0.27 -10.22
C ASP A 205 10.53 -0.71 -10.43
N ILE A 206 9.86 -0.14 -11.43
CA ILE A 206 8.49 -0.54 -11.80
C ILE A 206 8.48 -1.96 -12.37
N HIS A 207 9.47 -2.33 -13.19
CA HIS A 207 9.59 -3.68 -13.74
C HIS A 207 9.98 -4.71 -12.69
N GLU A 208 10.82 -4.33 -11.72
CA GLU A 208 11.14 -5.19 -10.58
C GLU A 208 9.89 -5.49 -9.74
N THR A 209 9.09 -4.47 -9.41
CA THR A 209 7.81 -4.61 -8.70
C THR A 209 6.88 -5.56 -9.45
N MET A 210 6.71 -5.31 -10.76
CA MET A 210 5.91 -6.14 -11.65
C MET A 210 6.39 -7.60 -11.71
N LEU A 211 7.69 -7.84 -11.85
CA LEU A 211 8.27 -9.19 -11.95
C LEU A 211 8.23 -9.95 -10.62
N LYS A 212 8.32 -9.26 -9.47
CA LYS A 212 8.18 -9.86 -8.13
C LYS A 212 6.73 -10.19 -7.77
N ASP A 213 5.75 -9.59 -8.45
CA ASP A 213 4.36 -10.02 -8.36
C ASP A 213 4.20 -11.42 -8.98
N ALA A 214 4.35 -12.43 -8.12
CA ALA A 214 4.27 -13.83 -8.49
C ALA A 214 2.85 -14.22 -8.93
N VAL A 215 1.79 -13.68 -8.30
CA VAL A 215 0.41 -13.99 -8.68
C VAL A 215 0.17 -13.59 -10.13
N ARG A 216 0.59 -12.38 -10.50
CA ARG A 216 0.52 -11.88 -11.87
C ARG A 216 1.35 -12.75 -12.81
N THR A 217 2.66 -12.81 -12.56
CA THR A 217 3.61 -13.37 -13.53
C THR A 217 3.42 -14.87 -13.71
N ASP A 218 3.10 -15.59 -12.62
CA ASP A 218 2.82 -17.02 -12.66
C ASP A 218 1.50 -17.32 -13.37
N ALA A 219 0.46 -16.51 -13.23
CA ALA A 219 -0.79 -16.73 -13.96
C ALA A 219 -0.59 -16.75 -15.48
N TYR A 220 0.16 -15.79 -16.03
CA TYR A 220 0.51 -15.80 -17.46
C TYR A 220 1.38 -16.99 -17.83
N ARG A 221 2.47 -17.23 -17.07
CA ARG A 221 3.39 -18.35 -17.30
C ARG A 221 2.64 -19.68 -17.33
N ASP A 222 1.83 -19.92 -16.31
CA ASP A 222 1.13 -21.17 -16.08
C ASP A 222 0.05 -21.37 -17.14
N PHE A 223 -0.68 -20.33 -17.53
CA PHE A 223 -1.60 -20.43 -18.67
C PHE A 223 -0.86 -20.82 -19.96
N ILE A 224 0.25 -20.14 -20.27
CA ILE A 224 1.04 -20.39 -21.48
C ILE A 224 1.66 -21.81 -21.45
N TYR A 225 2.16 -22.26 -20.30
CA TYR A 225 2.87 -23.54 -20.17
C TYR A 225 1.96 -24.74 -19.98
N HIS A 226 0.82 -24.61 -19.30
CA HIS A 226 -0.18 -25.66 -19.25
C HIS A 226 -0.87 -25.85 -20.62
N ASN A 227 -0.92 -24.80 -21.43
CA ASN A 227 -1.57 -24.80 -22.73
C ASN A 227 -0.61 -24.65 -23.92
N LYS A 228 0.62 -25.20 -23.84
CA LYS A 228 1.62 -25.13 -24.95
C LYS A 228 1.07 -25.59 -26.30
N HIS A 229 0.12 -26.53 -26.31
CA HIS A 229 -0.53 -27.01 -27.53
C HIS A 229 -1.32 -25.91 -28.26
N LEU A 230 -1.80 -24.87 -27.55
CA LEU A 230 -2.45 -23.69 -28.14
C LEU A 230 -1.43 -22.72 -28.74
N ILE A 231 -0.23 -22.63 -28.15
CA ILE A 231 0.81 -21.66 -28.53
C ILE A 231 1.75 -22.21 -29.62
N LYS A 232 1.95 -23.53 -29.66
CA LYS A 232 2.93 -24.16 -30.54
C LYS A 232 2.65 -23.86 -32.02
N GLY A 233 3.65 -23.30 -32.71
CA GLY A 233 3.58 -22.96 -34.13
C GLY A 233 2.80 -21.68 -34.45
N LYS A 234 2.30 -20.96 -33.43
CA LYS A 234 1.49 -19.74 -33.61
C LYS A 234 2.33 -18.48 -33.69
N VAL A 235 1.78 -17.47 -34.35
CA VAL A 235 2.28 -16.09 -34.31
C VAL A 235 1.60 -15.36 -33.16
N VAL A 236 2.39 -14.86 -32.22
CA VAL A 236 1.94 -14.18 -31.01
C VAL A 236 2.30 -12.69 -31.07
N LEU A 237 1.37 -11.81 -30.69
CA LEU A 237 1.61 -10.39 -30.44
C LEU A 237 1.59 -10.13 -28.93
N ASP A 238 2.66 -9.55 -28.40
CA ASP A 238 2.78 -9.12 -27.01
C ASP A 238 2.72 -7.57 -26.96
N ILE A 239 1.66 -7.02 -26.38
CA ILE A 239 1.39 -5.57 -26.36
C ILE A 239 1.75 -5.00 -24.98
N GLY A 240 2.63 -4.00 -24.96
CA GLY A 240 3.25 -3.50 -23.72
C GLY A 240 4.19 -4.54 -23.15
N CYS A 241 5.11 -5.04 -23.98
CA CYS A 241 5.94 -6.19 -23.61
C CYS A 241 6.90 -5.92 -22.43
N GLY A 242 7.15 -4.64 -22.09
CA GLY A 242 8.02 -4.24 -21.00
C GLY A 242 9.41 -4.86 -21.14
N THR A 243 9.77 -5.71 -20.17
CA THR A 243 11.05 -6.45 -20.17
C THR A 243 11.12 -7.63 -21.14
N GLY A 244 10.01 -7.97 -21.82
CA GLY A 244 9.89 -9.09 -22.74
C GLY A 244 9.55 -10.43 -22.06
N ILE A 245 9.18 -10.43 -20.77
CA ILE A 245 8.96 -11.67 -20.00
C ILE A 245 7.86 -12.56 -20.59
N LEU A 246 6.70 -11.98 -20.97
CA LEU A 246 5.58 -12.73 -21.54
C LEU A 246 5.94 -13.26 -22.93
N SER A 247 6.60 -12.44 -23.75
CA SER A 247 7.18 -12.85 -25.02
C SER A 247 8.11 -14.07 -24.88
N MET A 248 8.98 -14.09 -23.87
CA MET A 248 9.87 -15.22 -23.59
C MET A 248 9.11 -16.48 -23.15
N PHE A 249 8.02 -16.34 -22.39
CA PHE A 249 7.14 -17.48 -22.09
C PHE A 249 6.51 -18.06 -23.37
N CYS A 250 5.96 -17.21 -24.24
CA CYS A 250 5.37 -17.64 -25.51
C CYS A 250 6.39 -18.35 -26.42
N ALA A 251 7.60 -17.81 -26.55
CA ALA A 251 8.67 -18.44 -27.33
C ALA A 251 9.05 -19.82 -26.76
N LYS A 252 9.25 -19.93 -25.44
CA LYS A 252 9.53 -21.22 -24.76
C LYS A 252 8.37 -22.21 -24.82
N ALA A 253 7.13 -21.73 -25.01
CA ALA A 253 5.96 -22.58 -25.26
C ALA A 253 5.87 -23.09 -26.70
N GLY A 254 6.76 -22.63 -27.59
CA GLY A 254 6.89 -23.11 -28.96
C GLY A 254 6.19 -22.24 -30.00
N ALA A 255 5.90 -20.97 -29.70
CA ALA A 255 5.46 -20.01 -30.72
C ALA A 255 6.41 -20.02 -31.93
N SER A 256 5.86 -19.93 -33.15
CA SER A 256 6.69 -19.84 -34.35
C SER A 256 7.31 -18.45 -34.50
N ARG A 257 6.63 -17.44 -33.97
CA ARG A 257 7.10 -16.06 -33.91
C ARG A 257 6.41 -15.31 -32.77
N VAL A 258 7.13 -14.42 -32.10
CA VAL A 258 6.55 -13.46 -31.16
C VAL A 258 6.94 -12.05 -31.59
N ILE A 259 5.96 -11.15 -31.65
CA ILE A 259 6.17 -9.74 -31.95
C ILE A 259 5.91 -8.97 -30.66
N ALA A 260 6.97 -8.43 -30.07
CA ALA A 260 6.95 -7.74 -28.78
C ALA A 260 6.91 -6.23 -29.03
N VAL A 261 5.81 -5.57 -28.69
CA VAL A 261 5.59 -4.14 -28.94
C VAL A 261 5.55 -3.38 -27.63
N ASP A 262 6.35 -2.33 -27.53
CA ASP A 262 6.31 -1.40 -26.39
C ASP A 262 6.73 0.00 -26.87
N LYS A 263 6.12 1.05 -26.31
CA LYS A 263 6.45 2.43 -26.64
C LYS A 263 7.60 2.97 -25.79
N SER A 264 7.80 2.44 -24.60
CA SER A 264 8.85 2.88 -23.68
C SER A 264 10.24 2.42 -24.13
N ASP A 265 11.28 3.13 -23.69
CA ASP A 265 12.69 2.81 -23.95
C ASP A 265 13.13 1.49 -23.31
N ILE A 266 12.33 0.92 -22.39
CA ILE A 266 12.56 -0.41 -21.82
C ILE A 266 12.73 -1.51 -22.88
N ILE A 267 12.16 -1.31 -24.07
CA ILE A 267 12.24 -2.28 -25.17
C ILE A 267 13.68 -2.56 -25.62
N GLU A 268 14.61 -1.64 -25.38
CA GLU A 268 16.04 -1.84 -25.63
C GLU A 268 16.61 -2.91 -24.68
N LYS A 269 16.23 -2.86 -23.40
CA LYS A 269 16.56 -3.91 -22.42
C LYS A 269 15.80 -5.20 -22.70
N ALA A 270 14.57 -5.12 -23.21
CA ALA A 270 13.83 -6.31 -23.63
C ALA A 270 14.58 -7.06 -24.73
N ALA A 271 15.07 -6.34 -25.75
CA ALA A 271 15.88 -6.91 -26.82
C ALA A 271 17.17 -7.56 -26.28
N GLU A 272 17.85 -6.93 -25.32
CA GLU A 272 19.01 -7.49 -24.65
C GLU A 272 18.66 -8.76 -23.85
N ASN A 273 17.58 -8.75 -23.08
CA ASN A 273 17.09 -9.92 -22.34
C ASN A 273 16.80 -11.09 -23.27
N ILE A 274 16.13 -10.83 -24.40
CA ILE A 274 15.79 -11.82 -25.42
C ILE A 274 17.06 -12.41 -26.04
N PHE A 275 18.05 -11.58 -26.35
CA PHE A 275 19.35 -12.00 -26.86
C PHE A 275 20.10 -12.88 -25.86
N ASN A 276 20.18 -12.45 -24.59
CA ASN A 276 20.84 -13.18 -23.53
C ASN A 276 20.20 -14.55 -23.20
N ASN A 277 18.98 -14.80 -23.69
CA ASN A 277 18.25 -16.05 -23.50
C ASN A 277 18.17 -16.91 -24.77
N ASP A 278 18.92 -16.57 -25.83
CA ASP A 278 18.94 -17.28 -27.12
C ASP A 278 17.57 -17.34 -27.82
N LEU A 279 16.76 -16.27 -27.69
CA LEU A 279 15.39 -16.22 -28.24
C LEU A 279 15.22 -15.24 -29.41
N SER A 280 16.30 -14.58 -29.86
CA SER A 280 16.27 -13.57 -30.93
C SER A 280 15.77 -14.08 -32.28
N ASP A 281 15.88 -15.39 -32.56
CA ASP A 281 15.36 -15.99 -33.80
C ASP A 281 13.83 -16.10 -33.82
N ILE A 282 13.18 -16.05 -32.65
CA ILE A 282 11.73 -16.23 -32.48
C ILE A 282 11.05 -14.91 -32.15
N ILE A 283 11.67 -14.07 -31.32
CA ILE A 283 11.07 -12.84 -30.79
C ILE A 283 11.66 -11.62 -31.49
N SER A 284 10.80 -10.77 -32.04
CA SER A 284 11.17 -9.48 -32.62
C SER A 284 10.55 -8.31 -31.83
N CYS A 285 11.38 -7.38 -31.39
CA CYS A 285 10.95 -6.16 -30.69
C CYS A 285 10.60 -5.04 -31.68
N VAL A 286 9.52 -4.30 -31.39
CA VAL A 286 9.07 -3.13 -32.17
C VAL A 286 8.78 -1.97 -31.22
N LYS A 287 9.57 -0.91 -31.30
CA LYS A 287 9.41 0.30 -30.48
C LYS A 287 8.32 1.19 -31.05
N GLY A 288 7.29 1.49 -30.25
CA GLY A 288 6.21 2.42 -30.59
C GLY A 288 4.85 2.02 -30.01
N ALA A 289 3.87 2.90 -30.15
CA ALA A 289 2.47 2.57 -29.83
C ALA A 289 1.91 1.61 -30.87
N ILE A 290 1.05 0.66 -30.45
CA ILE A 290 0.50 -0.36 -31.34
C ILE A 290 -0.34 0.24 -32.48
N GLU A 291 -0.89 1.42 -32.26
CA GLU A 291 -1.66 2.21 -33.22
C GLU A 291 -0.79 2.82 -34.33
N ASP A 292 0.47 3.09 -34.04
CA ASP A 292 1.41 3.80 -34.92
C ASP A 292 2.36 2.85 -35.67
N VAL A 293 2.60 1.66 -35.12
CA VAL A 293 3.54 0.69 -35.70
C VAL A 293 2.86 -0.19 -36.75
N LYS A 294 3.62 -0.57 -37.79
CA LYS A 294 3.20 -1.58 -38.75
C LYS A 294 3.87 -2.91 -38.42
N LEU A 295 3.06 -3.90 -38.05
CA LEU A 295 3.55 -5.25 -37.80
C LEU A 295 4.10 -5.90 -39.09
N PRO A 296 5.10 -6.79 -38.99
CA PRO A 296 5.66 -7.52 -40.13
C PRO A 296 4.75 -8.64 -40.66
N VAL A 297 3.51 -8.71 -40.18
CA VAL A 297 2.48 -9.69 -40.52
C VAL A 297 1.13 -8.98 -40.62
N ASP A 298 0.24 -9.52 -41.45
CA ASP A 298 -1.12 -8.97 -41.58
C ASP A 298 -2.01 -9.36 -40.39
N GLU A 299 -1.85 -10.58 -39.87
CA GLU A 299 -2.64 -11.10 -38.75
C GLU A 299 -1.80 -11.98 -37.81
N VAL A 300 -2.24 -12.10 -36.55
CA VAL A 300 -1.67 -12.93 -35.48
C VAL A 300 -2.70 -13.92 -34.95
N ASP A 301 -2.23 -15.06 -34.45
CA ASP A 301 -3.11 -16.09 -33.90
C ASP A 301 -3.50 -15.81 -32.44
N ILE A 302 -2.62 -15.12 -31.70
CA ILE A 302 -2.74 -14.87 -30.27
C ILE A 302 -2.28 -13.45 -29.96
N ILE A 303 -3.03 -12.75 -29.11
CA ILE A 303 -2.60 -11.53 -28.44
C ILE A 303 -2.45 -11.84 -26.96
N VAL A 304 -1.27 -11.55 -26.41
CA VAL A 304 -0.99 -11.53 -24.99
C VAL A 304 -0.69 -10.10 -24.57
N SER A 305 -1.26 -9.65 -23.45
CA SER A 305 -0.98 -8.31 -22.94
C SER A 305 -1.33 -8.23 -21.48
N GLU A 306 -0.43 -7.64 -20.71
CA GLU A 306 -0.69 -7.20 -19.34
C GLU A 306 -1.08 -5.72 -19.42
N TRP A 307 -2.39 -5.46 -19.47
CA TRP A 307 -2.97 -4.14 -19.73
C TRP A 307 -3.66 -3.54 -18.51
N MET A 308 -3.73 -4.28 -17.41
CA MET A 308 -4.60 -3.96 -16.28
C MET A 308 -3.96 -2.85 -15.44
N GLY A 309 -4.68 -1.76 -15.24
CA GLY A 309 -4.26 -0.71 -14.31
C GLY A 309 -4.87 -0.89 -12.91
N TYR A 310 -4.59 0.06 -12.02
CA TYR A 310 -5.32 0.19 -10.77
C TYR A 310 -6.83 0.33 -11.03
N CYS A 311 -7.67 -0.27 -10.18
CA CYS A 311 -9.11 -0.37 -10.44
C CYS A 311 -9.44 -0.91 -11.85
N LEU A 312 -8.58 -1.77 -12.41
CA LEU A 312 -8.61 -2.37 -13.76
C LEU A 312 -8.40 -1.40 -14.93
N LEU A 313 -9.05 -0.24 -14.92
CA LEU A 313 -9.17 0.66 -16.08
C LEU A 313 -8.34 1.95 -15.99
N TYR A 314 -7.66 2.19 -14.87
CA TYR A 314 -6.67 3.27 -14.79
C TYR A 314 -5.51 3.05 -15.79
N GLU A 315 -4.80 4.11 -16.17
CA GLU A 315 -3.72 4.14 -17.18
C GLU A 315 -4.17 3.89 -18.64
N ALA A 316 -5.39 3.38 -18.85
CA ALA A 316 -6.08 3.28 -20.14
C ALA A 316 -5.31 2.54 -21.23
N MET A 317 -4.69 1.39 -20.92
CA MET A 317 -4.01 0.54 -21.91
C MET A 317 -4.97 -0.42 -22.67
N LEU A 318 -6.13 -0.77 -22.07
CA LEU A 318 -7.11 -1.65 -22.71
C LEU A 318 -7.55 -1.19 -24.12
N PRO A 319 -7.81 0.10 -24.42
CA PRO A 319 -8.08 0.57 -25.77
C PRO A 319 -7.05 0.14 -26.82
N SER A 320 -5.76 0.14 -26.48
CA SER A 320 -4.68 -0.31 -27.38
C SER A 320 -4.75 -1.81 -27.67
N VAL A 321 -5.11 -2.62 -26.65
CA VAL A 321 -5.36 -4.06 -26.83
C VAL A 321 -6.58 -4.30 -27.73
N LEU A 322 -7.66 -3.53 -27.55
CA LEU A 322 -8.86 -3.62 -28.39
C LEU A 322 -8.58 -3.20 -29.85
N TYR A 323 -7.77 -2.15 -30.05
CA TYR A 323 -7.30 -1.77 -31.38
C TYR A 323 -6.55 -2.91 -32.07
N ALA A 324 -5.62 -3.54 -31.35
CA ALA A 324 -4.85 -4.66 -31.88
C ALA A 324 -5.70 -5.90 -32.15
N ARG A 325 -6.68 -6.19 -31.28
CA ARG A 325 -7.68 -7.25 -31.51
C ARG A 325 -8.41 -7.02 -32.82
N ASP A 326 -8.97 -5.83 -33.01
CA ASP A 326 -9.81 -5.52 -34.16
C ASP A 326 -9.02 -5.46 -35.47
N ARG A 327 -7.73 -5.14 -35.40
CA ARG A 327 -6.86 -4.95 -36.57
C ARG A 327 -6.05 -6.19 -36.94
N TYR A 328 -5.51 -6.91 -35.96
CA TYR A 328 -4.48 -7.93 -36.15
C TYR A 328 -4.90 -9.33 -35.73
N LEU A 329 -5.90 -9.50 -34.86
CA LEU A 329 -6.27 -10.84 -34.41
C LEU A 329 -7.09 -11.58 -35.46
N LYS A 330 -6.67 -12.79 -35.82
CA LYS A 330 -7.45 -13.66 -36.71
C LYS A 330 -8.82 -13.99 -36.11
N PRO A 331 -9.84 -14.27 -36.95
CA PRO A 331 -11.08 -14.88 -36.47
C PRO A 331 -10.80 -16.18 -35.70
N GLY A 332 -11.32 -16.29 -34.47
CA GLY A 332 -11.03 -17.41 -33.57
C GLY A 332 -9.65 -17.36 -32.89
N GLY A 333 -8.93 -16.24 -33.01
CA GLY A 333 -7.69 -16.01 -32.28
C GLY A 333 -7.89 -15.90 -30.76
N LEU A 334 -6.81 -16.10 -30.02
CA LEU A 334 -6.84 -16.14 -28.56
C LEU A 334 -6.40 -14.80 -27.94
N LEU A 335 -7.11 -14.35 -26.91
CA LEU A 335 -6.73 -13.21 -26.07
C LEU A 335 -6.30 -13.73 -24.70
N ILE A 336 -5.14 -13.27 -24.23
CA ILE A 336 -4.53 -13.67 -22.97
C ILE A 336 -4.25 -12.40 -22.16
N PRO A 337 -5.05 -12.09 -21.11
CA PRO A 337 -6.27 -12.78 -20.65
C PRO A 337 -7.47 -12.53 -21.58
N SER A 338 -8.56 -13.27 -21.37
CA SER A 338 -9.77 -13.21 -22.21
C SER A 338 -10.90 -12.36 -21.61
N SER A 339 -10.93 -12.20 -20.29
CA SER A 339 -11.96 -11.44 -19.60
C SER A 339 -11.53 -11.01 -18.20
N ALA A 340 -12.15 -9.97 -17.68
CA ALA A 340 -11.94 -9.50 -16.31
C ALA A 340 -13.28 -9.14 -15.65
N THR A 341 -13.42 -9.39 -14.34
CA THR A 341 -14.60 -8.99 -13.56
C THR A 341 -14.19 -7.97 -12.50
N LEU A 342 -14.89 -6.84 -12.45
CA LEU A 342 -14.78 -5.83 -11.40
C LEU A 342 -15.75 -6.15 -10.26
N TRP A 343 -15.21 -6.04 -9.06
CA TRP A 343 -15.91 -6.32 -7.81
C TRP A 343 -15.90 -5.10 -6.90
N MET A 344 -16.94 -4.98 -6.08
CA MET A 344 -16.95 -4.02 -4.98
C MET A 344 -17.55 -4.60 -3.70
N ALA A 345 -17.15 -4.07 -2.56
CA ALA A 345 -17.76 -4.36 -1.26
C ALA A 345 -17.68 -3.13 -0.34
N PRO A 346 -18.65 -2.95 0.58
CA PRO A 346 -18.55 -1.93 1.61
C PRO A 346 -17.48 -2.29 2.64
N VAL A 347 -16.81 -1.26 3.16
CA VAL A 347 -15.70 -1.36 4.10
C VAL A 347 -16.04 -0.66 5.40
N GLN A 348 -15.62 -1.29 6.50
CA GLN A 348 -15.52 -0.67 7.80
C GLN A 348 -14.21 -1.14 8.46
N ASP A 349 -13.30 -0.19 8.68
CA ASP A 349 -11.95 -0.43 9.18
C ASP A 349 -11.50 0.70 10.12
N THR A 350 -11.71 0.50 11.41
CA THR A 350 -11.37 1.50 12.44
C THR A 350 -9.86 1.73 12.56
N GLU A 351 -9.04 0.71 12.30
CA GLU A 351 -7.58 0.81 12.38
C GLU A 351 -7.06 1.72 11.26
N TYR A 352 -7.48 1.44 10.02
CA TYR A 352 -7.15 2.28 8.87
C TYR A 352 -7.62 3.74 9.07
N MET A 353 -8.87 3.92 9.54
CA MET A 353 -9.42 5.25 9.80
C MET A 353 -8.71 5.97 10.95
N SER A 354 -8.11 5.26 11.91
CA SER A 354 -7.31 5.85 12.97
C SER A 354 -5.96 6.33 12.42
N GLU A 355 -5.26 5.47 11.69
CA GLU A 355 -3.89 5.70 11.22
C GLU A 355 -3.79 6.71 10.08
N HIS A 356 -4.75 6.69 9.14
CA HIS A 356 -4.63 7.47 7.89
C HIS A 356 -5.55 8.69 7.86
N VAL A 357 -6.68 8.65 8.59
CA VAL A 357 -7.63 9.76 8.63
C VAL A 357 -7.51 10.49 9.96
N SER A 358 -7.84 9.84 11.07
CA SER A 358 -7.97 10.51 12.37
C SER A 358 -6.65 10.98 12.96
N TYR A 359 -5.52 10.37 12.58
CA TYR A 359 -4.16 10.75 12.97
C TYR A 359 -3.92 12.27 12.86
N TRP A 360 -4.39 12.90 11.79
CA TRP A 360 -4.18 14.33 11.54
C TRP A 360 -4.87 15.26 12.55
N ARG A 361 -5.79 14.75 13.38
CA ARG A 361 -6.50 15.57 14.38
C ARG A 361 -5.67 15.84 15.63
N ASP A 362 -4.67 15.02 15.89
CA ASP A 362 -3.77 15.16 17.03
C ASP A 362 -2.40 14.57 16.69
N VAL A 363 -1.55 15.39 16.08
CA VAL A 363 -0.17 15.05 15.75
C VAL A 363 0.72 15.70 16.80
N TYR A 364 1.10 14.94 17.83
CA TYR A 364 1.88 15.43 18.98
C TYR A 364 1.26 16.66 19.69
N GLY A 365 -0.07 16.70 19.85
CA GLY A 365 -0.81 17.80 20.48
C GLY A 365 -1.28 18.89 19.51
N PHE A 366 -0.98 18.77 18.20
CA PHE A 366 -1.32 19.77 17.19
C PHE A 366 -2.41 19.25 16.23
N ASP A 367 -3.44 20.07 15.98
CA ASP A 367 -4.45 19.81 14.92
C ASP A 367 -3.83 20.12 13.55
N MET A 368 -3.60 19.06 12.76
CA MET A 368 -3.07 19.12 11.40
C MET A 368 -4.11 18.67 10.36
N LYS A 369 -5.41 18.84 10.61
CA LYS A 369 -6.47 18.42 9.66
C LYS A 369 -6.36 19.04 8.26
N ALA A 370 -5.61 20.13 8.09
CA ALA A 370 -5.31 20.69 6.77
C ALA A 370 -4.66 19.64 5.84
N MET A 371 -3.93 18.67 6.40
CA MET A 371 -3.31 17.57 5.66
C MET A 371 -4.32 16.53 5.15
N GLN A 372 -5.60 16.62 5.55
CA GLN A 372 -6.70 15.80 5.04
C GLN A 372 -7.34 16.38 3.77
N GLU A 373 -6.84 17.50 3.24
CA GLU A 373 -7.35 18.08 2.00
C GLU A 373 -7.31 17.03 0.87
N GLY A 374 -8.46 16.82 0.21
CA GLY A 374 -8.60 15.84 -0.88
C GLY A 374 -8.63 14.36 -0.45
N ILE A 375 -8.55 14.02 0.84
CA ILE A 375 -8.46 12.62 1.30
C ILE A 375 -9.68 11.77 0.88
N PHE A 376 -10.84 12.39 0.74
CA PHE A 376 -12.10 11.76 0.32
C PHE A 376 -12.41 11.93 -1.17
N ASP A 377 -11.60 12.70 -1.91
CA ASP A 377 -11.82 12.98 -3.33
C ASP A 377 -10.95 12.09 -4.24
N GLU A 378 -10.01 11.34 -3.65
CA GLU A 378 -9.06 10.48 -4.35
C GLU A 378 -9.28 9.00 -4.03
N VAL A 379 -9.07 8.15 -5.03
CA VAL A 379 -8.97 6.71 -4.82
C VAL A 379 -7.63 6.39 -4.15
N LYS A 380 -7.65 5.68 -3.03
CA LYS A 380 -6.41 5.21 -2.36
C LYS A 380 -6.11 3.77 -2.79
N VAL A 381 -4.89 3.50 -3.23
CA VAL A 381 -4.46 2.16 -3.67
C VAL A 381 -3.86 1.41 -2.48
N GLU A 382 -4.67 0.57 -1.85
CA GLU A 382 -4.34 -0.06 -0.57
C GLU A 382 -4.64 -1.55 -0.55
N ALA A 383 -3.86 -2.28 0.25
CA ALA A 383 -4.05 -3.70 0.49
C ALA A 383 -4.79 -3.86 1.82
N LEU A 384 -6.11 -4.01 1.76
CA LEU A 384 -6.92 -4.21 2.96
C LEU A 384 -7.16 -5.70 3.22
N PRO A 385 -7.16 -6.15 4.48
CA PRO A 385 -7.51 -7.53 4.79
C PRO A 385 -9.00 -7.79 4.55
N LYS A 386 -9.35 -9.07 4.32
CA LYS A 386 -10.75 -9.50 4.16
C LYS A 386 -11.66 -9.08 5.34
N SER A 387 -11.10 -8.95 6.55
CA SER A 387 -11.82 -8.53 7.74
C SER A 387 -12.37 -7.10 7.65
N SER A 388 -11.76 -6.24 6.83
CA SER A 388 -12.22 -4.85 6.60
C SER A 388 -13.54 -4.80 5.83
N LEU A 389 -13.88 -5.86 5.09
CA LEU A 389 -15.17 -5.94 4.41
C LEU A 389 -16.31 -6.11 5.42
N CYS A 390 -17.29 -5.21 5.38
CA CYS A 390 -18.49 -5.29 6.22
C CYS A 390 -19.73 -5.80 5.47
N GLY A 391 -19.61 -6.07 4.16
CA GLY A 391 -20.68 -6.66 3.33
C GLY A 391 -20.17 -7.64 2.30
N GLU A 392 -21.09 -8.38 1.70
CA GLU A 392 -20.83 -9.36 0.64
C GLU A 392 -20.27 -8.67 -0.62
N PRO A 393 -19.20 -9.19 -1.23
CA PRO A 393 -18.72 -8.71 -2.52
C PRO A 393 -19.77 -8.82 -3.62
N TYR A 394 -19.81 -7.82 -4.50
CA TYR A 394 -20.71 -7.78 -5.65
C TYR A 394 -19.94 -7.60 -6.97
N PRO A 395 -20.14 -8.48 -7.96
CA PRO A 395 -19.52 -8.35 -9.28
C PRO A 395 -20.34 -7.38 -10.15
N PHE A 396 -19.98 -6.11 -10.16
CA PHE A 396 -20.79 -5.08 -10.82
C PHE A 396 -20.55 -5.00 -12.34
N LYS A 397 -19.40 -5.50 -12.84
CA LYS A 397 -19.11 -5.46 -14.28
C LYS A 397 -18.14 -6.55 -14.70
N THR A 398 -18.51 -7.34 -15.71
CA THR A 398 -17.59 -8.23 -16.43
C THR A 398 -17.27 -7.65 -17.80
N LEU A 399 -15.98 -7.60 -18.14
CA LEU A 399 -15.45 -7.17 -19.43
C LEU A 399 -15.03 -8.39 -20.24
N ASP A 400 -15.73 -8.65 -21.33
CA ASP A 400 -15.33 -9.66 -22.32
C ASP A 400 -14.44 -9.00 -23.38
N LEU A 401 -13.12 -9.27 -23.33
CA LEU A 401 -12.16 -8.65 -24.23
C LEU A 401 -12.37 -9.03 -25.69
N ARG A 402 -13.14 -10.08 -25.99
CA ARG A 402 -13.41 -10.51 -27.37
C ARG A 402 -14.44 -9.63 -28.06
N THR A 403 -15.35 -9.00 -27.30
CA THR A 403 -16.52 -8.30 -27.85
C THR A 403 -16.64 -6.86 -27.39
N ILE A 404 -16.06 -6.50 -26.24
CA ILE A 404 -16.15 -5.15 -25.68
C ILE A 404 -15.55 -4.10 -26.60
N LYS A 405 -16.15 -2.91 -26.63
CA LYS A 405 -15.67 -1.77 -27.42
C LYS A 405 -15.13 -0.68 -26.50
N PRO A 406 -14.25 0.22 -26.99
CA PRO A 406 -13.72 1.33 -26.19
C PRO A 406 -14.79 2.20 -25.54
N GLN A 407 -15.92 2.43 -26.23
CA GLN A 407 -17.05 3.18 -25.70
C GLN A 407 -17.75 2.52 -24.49
N ASP A 408 -17.61 1.20 -24.33
CA ASP A 408 -18.23 0.44 -23.23
C ASP A 408 -17.37 0.46 -21.94
N LEU A 409 -16.17 1.05 -22.01
CA LEU A 409 -15.27 1.24 -20.87
C LEU A 409 -15.67 2.41 -19.97
N SER A 410 -16.54 3.30 -20.48
CA SER A 410 -17.28 4.26 -19.67
C SER A 410 -18.69 3.73 -19.46
N PHE A 411 -19.05 3.38 -18.24
CA PHE A 411 -20.31 2.71 -17.94
C PHE A 411 -20.86 3.08 -16.57
N THR A 412 -22.14 2.80 -16.38
CA THR A 412 -22.80 2.77 -15.07
C THR A 412 -23.38 1.38 -14.84
N ALA A 413 -23.17 0.82 -13.66
CA ALA A 413 -23.65 -0.49 -13.27
C ALA A 413 -24.33 -0.44 -11.91
N GLY A 414 -25.34 -1.29 -11.71
CA GLY A 414 -25.95 -1.49 -10.40
C GLY A 414 -25.07 -2.36 -9.50
N TRP A 415 -25.18 -2.14 -8.20
CA TRP A 415 -24.57 -2.99 -7.20
C TRP A 415 -25.47 -3.12 -5.97
N GLU A 416 -25.36 -4.24 -5.27
CA GLU A 416 -25.96 -4.45 -3.97
C GLU A 416 -25.06 -5.29 -3.08
N SER A 417 -25.12 -5.07 -1.78
CA SER A 417 -24.33 -5.83 -0.81
C SER A 417 -25.15 -6.05 0.45
N ARG A 418 -25.27 -7.32 0.83
CA ARG A 418 -25.79 -7.70 2.14
C ARG A 418 -24.70 -7.48 3.18
N LEU A 419 -25.03 -6.83 4.29
CA LEU A 419 -24.07 -6.61 5.35
C LEU A 419 -23.83 -7.91 6.13
N LEU A 420 -22.55 -8.25 6.30
CA LEU A 420 -22.08 -9.46 6.99
C LEU A 420 -22.12 -9.29 8.52
N ARG A 421 -22.01 -8.05 8.97
CA ARG A 421 -22.13 -7.60 10.35
C ARG A 421 -22.96 -6.33 10.36
N GLN A 422 -23.40 -5.87 11.53
CA GLN A 422 -24.05 -4.57 11.69
C GLN A 422 -22.95 -3.54 11.99
N PRO A 423 -22.41 -2.84 10.99
CA PRO A 423 -21.42 -1.80 11.22
C PRO A 423 -22.05 -0.58 11.90
N ASP A 424 -21.31 0.01 12.85
CA ASP A 424 -21.66 1.32 13.44
C ASP A 424 -21.53 2.49 12.45
N GLY A 425 -21.06 2.22 11.22
CA GLY A 425 -20.98 3.17 10.11
C GLY A 425 -20.25 2.61 8.88
N LEU A 426 -20.43 3.27 7.73
CA LEU A 426 -19.66 3.00 6.51
C LEU A 426 -18.42 3.91 6.43
N ASP A 427 -17.23 3.31 6.32
CA ASP A 427 -15.98 4.04 6.11
C ASP A 427 -15.68 4.23 4.62
N GLY A 428 -16.15 3.32 3.77
CA GLY A 428 -15.96 3.43 2.33
C GLY A 428 -16.36 2.19 1.53
N PHE A 429 -15.87 2.11 0.29
CA PHE A 429 -15.99 0.94 -0.58
C PHE A 429 -14.61 0.46 -1.03
N LEU A 430 -14.44 -0.84 -1.18
CA LEU A 430 -13.27 -1.44 -1.80
C LEU A 430 -13.61 -1.91 -3.19
N ILE A 431 -12.75 -1.64 -4.17
CA ILE A 431 -12.85 -2.10 -5.56
C ILE A 431 -11.62 -2.94 -5.91
N TRP A 432 -11.85 -4.06 -6.56
CA TRP A 432 -10.78 -4.91 -7.10
C TRP A 432 -11.25 -5.62 -8.37
N PHE A 433 -10.39 -6.43 -8.97
CA PHE A 433 -10.73 -7.19 -10.16
C PHE A 433 -10.18 -8.61 -10.15
N ASP A 434 -10.84 -9.47 -10.90
CA ASP A 434 -10.40 -10.82 -11.20
C ASP A 434 -10.13 -10.95 -12.69
N ASN A 435 -9.08 -11.68 -13.07
CA ASN A 435 -8.73 -11.96 -14.46
C ASN A 435 -8.90 -13.44 -14.77
N PHE A 436 -9.42 -13.72 -15.97
CA PHE A 436 -9.70 -15.07 -16.43
C PHE A 436 -9.06 -15.34 -17.79
N PHE A 437 -8.48 -16.53 -17.92
CA PHE A 437 -7.78 -16.98 -19.11
C PHE A 437 -8.55 -18.17 -19.69
N ALA A 438 -9.32 -17.93 -20.74
CA ALA A 438 -10.03 -18.95 -21.50
C ALA A 438 -9.09 -19.70 -22.43
N THR A 439 -9.36 -20.98 -22.66
CA THR A 439 -8.53 -21.85 -23.51
C THR A 439 -9.04 -21.94 -24.95
N SER A 440 -10.14 -21.25 -25.27
CA SER A 440 -10.73 -21.17 -26.61
C SER A 440 -11.42 -19.83 -26.82
N SER A 441 -11.45 -19.34 -28.07
CA SER A 441 -12.23 -18.17 -28.47
C SER A 441 -13.73 -18.34 -28.21
N ASP A 442 -14.22 -19.57 -28.28
CA ASP A 442 -15.64 -19.91 -28.25
C ASP A 442 -16.15 -20.24 -26.84
N GLU A 443 -15.27 -20.21 -25.84
CA GLU A 443 -15.65 -20.44 -24.44
C GLU A 443 -16.59 -19.31 -23.98
N PRO A 444 -17.72 -19.58 -23.31
CA PRO A 444 -18.59 -18.49 -22.85
C PRO A 444 -17.84 -17.57 -21.88
N MET A 445 -18.29 -16.31 -21.80
CA MET A 445 -17.85 -15.40 -20.75
C MET A 445 -18.09 -16.03 -19.37
N PRO A 446 -17.17 -15.86 -18.39
CA PRO A 446 -17.45 -16.31 -17.03
C PRO A 446 -18.75 -15.71 -16.51
N ASP A 447 -19.47 -16.49 -15.70
CA ASP A 447 -20.59 -15.98 -14.92
C ASP A 447 -20.12 -14.77 -14.08
N PRO A 448 -20.92 -13.70 -13.91
CA PRO A 448 -20.52 -12.56 -13.08
C PRO A 448 -20.03 -12.96 -11.68
N GLU A 449 -20.64 -13.98 -11.06
CA GLU A 449 -20.25 -14.47 -9.72
C GLU A 449 -19.07 -15.46 -9.75
N MET A 450 -18.52 -15.76 -10.92
CA MET A 450 -17.38 -16.67 -11.08
C MET A 450 -16.17 -16.13 -10.33
N THR A 451 -15.61 -16.93 -9.42
CA THR A 451 -14.35 -16.63 -8.75
C THR A 451 -13.18 -17.37 -9.41
N PRO A 452 -11.94 -16.87 -9.30
CA PRO A 452 -10.75 -17.54 -9.84
C PRO A 452 -10.57 -18.99 -9.38
N ASP A 453 -10.88 -19.29 -8.13
CA ASP A 453 -10.82 -20.66 -7.57
C ASP A 453 -11.78 -21.62 -8.26
N VAL A 454 -12.98 -21.16 -8.59
CA VAL A 454 -14.00 -21.97 -9.27
C VAL A 454 -13.60 -22.13 -10.74
N TRP A 455 -13.17 -21.05 -11.40
CA TRP A 455 -12.74 -21.07 -12.80
C TRP A 455 -11.57 -22.04 -13.05
N ALA A 456 -10.53 -21.96 -12.23
CA ALA A 456 -9.34 -22.81 -12.37
C ALA A 456 -9.66 -24.31 -12.18
N LYS A 457 -10.69 -24.63 -11.40
CA LYS A 457 -11.17 -26.01 -11.17
C LYS A 457 -12.18 -26.50 -12.20
N ALA A 458 -12.83 -25.58 -12.92
CA ALA A 458 -13.91 -25.92 -13.85
C ALA A 458 -13.42 -26.70 -15.07
N LYS A 459 -12.22 -26.41 -15.56
CA LYS A 459 -11.65 -27.04 -16.76
C LYS A 459 -10.13 -27.09 -16.67
N GLN A 460 -9.55 -28.22 -17.07
CA GLN A 460 -8.10 -28.37 -17.13
C GLN A 460 -7.49 -27.34 -18.10
N GLY A 461 -6.47 -26.62 -17.64
CA GLY A 461 -5.79 -25.58 -18.42
C GLY A 461 -6.37 -24.18 -18.21
N ASN A 462 -7.53 -24.04 -17.56
CA ASN A 462 -8.03 -22.73 -17.16
C ASN A 462 -7.15 -22.15 -16.05
N VAL A 463 -6.85 -20.86 -16.18
CA VAL A 463 -6.12 -20.08 -15.18
C VAL A 463 -6.92 -18.81 -14.91
N ALA A 464 -6.87 -18.35 -13.67
CA ALA A 464 -7.44 -17.09 -13.24
C ALA A 464 -6.72 -16.62 -11.98
N PHE A 465 -6.78 -15.32 -11.68
CA PHE A 465 -6.31 -14.77 -10.42
C PHE A 465 -7.20 -13.63 -9.96
N THR A 466 -7.15 -13.34 -8.66
CA THR A 466 -7.87 -12.23 -8.02
C THR A 466 -6.88 -11.18 -7.51
N THR A 467 -7.26 -9.91 -7.56
CA THR A 467 -6.60 -8.83 -6.81
C THR A 467 -7.36 -8.48 -5.53
N GLY A 468 -8.42 -9.23 -5.21
CA GLY A 468 -9.26 -8.97 -4.05
C GLY A 468 -8.62 -9.34 -2.71
N PRO A 469 -9.22 -8.86 -1.60
CA PRO A 469 -8.66 -8.99 -0.25
C PRO A 469 -8.68 -10.44 0.30
N SER A 470 -9.27 -11.39 -0.44
CA SER A 470 -9.21 -12.82 -0.10
C SER A 470 -8.01 -13.53 -0.73
N GLY A 471 -7.34 -12.92 -1.71
CA GLY A 471 -6.18 -13.47 -2.41
C GLY A 471 -4.85 -13.04 -1.78
N ILE A 472 -3.76 -13.48 -2.40
CA ILE A 472 -2.41 -12.97 -2.12
C ILE A 472 -2.33 -11.54 -2.68
N VAL A 473 -1.75 -10.62 -1.92
CA VAL A 473 -1.59 -9.21 -2.33
C VAL A 473 -0.76 -9.14 -3.61
N THR A 474 -1.34 -8.47 -4.62
CA THR A 474 -0.69 -8.15 -5.89
C THR A 474 -0.22 -6.69 -5.87
N HIS A 475 0.61 -6.29 -6.83
CA HIS A 475 1.07 -4.90 -6.91
C HIS A 475 -0.07 -3.90 -7.17
N TRP A 476 -1.18 -4.34 -7.78
CA TRP A 476 -2.38 -3.53 -7.98
C TRP A 476 -3.11 -3.21 -6.67
N LYS A 477 -2.92 -4.04 -5.63
CA LYS A 477 -3.69 -3.98 -4.39
C LYS A 477 -5.20 -3.84 -4.68
N GLN A 478 -5.91 -2.96 -3.96
CA GLN A 478 -7.31 -2.61 -4.20
C GLN A 478 -7.51 -1.10 -4.20
N GLY A 479 -8.57 -0.61 -4.83
CA GLY A 479 -9.00 0.78 -4.77
C GLY A 479 -9.94 1.02 -3.60
N LEU A 480 -9.49 1.80 -2.61
CA LEU A 480 -10.28 2.24 -1.47
C LEU A 480 -10.92 3.61 -1.75
N LEU A 481 -12.24 3.64 -1.65
CA LEU A 481 -13.10 4.81 -1.84
C LEU A 481 -13.64 5.28 -0.49
N LEU A 482 -12.92 6.20 0.16
CA LEU A 482 -13.30 6.69 1.49
C LEU A 482 -14.55 7.58 1.44
N VAL A 483 -15.44 7.37 2.39
CA VAL A 483 -16.66 8.17 2.57
C VAL A 483 -16.48 9.14 3.75
N PRO A 484 -16.85 10.44 3.61
CA PRO A 484 -16.72 11.41 4.69
C PRO A 484 -17.56 11.04 5.93
N PRO A 485 -16.99 11.16 7.16
CA PRO A 485 -17.66 10.76 8.41
C PRO A 485 -18.82 11.68 8.82
N GLU A 486 -19.00 12.81 8.16
CA GLU A 486 -20.12 13.74 8.37
C GLU A 486 -21.40 13.28 7.64
N ASN A 487 -21.32 12.20 6.86
CA ASN A 487 -22.45 11.67 6.12
C ASN A 487 -23.32 10.77 7.03
N PRO A 488 -24.67 10.89 6.99
CA PRO A 488 -25.58 10.06 7.77
C PRO A 488 -25.27 8.56 7.77
N LEU A 489 -24.87 7.98 6.62
CA LEU A 489 -24.55 6.55 6.49
C LEU A 489 -23.31 6.11 7.28
N SER A 490 -22.43 7.04 7.67
CA SER A 490 -21.23 6.76 8.47
C SER A 490 -21.48 6.80 9.98
N ARG A 491 -22.69 7.19 10.43
CA ARG A 491 -23.03 7.30 11.86
C ARG A 491 -24.43 6.81 12.24
N SER A 492 -25.23 6.35 11.29
CA SER A 492 -26.53 5.72 11.51
C SER A 492 -26.43 4.21 11.36
N ALA A 493 -27.21 3.45 12.14
CA ALA A 493 -27.37 2.01 11.92
C ALA A 493 -27.76 1.75 10.46
N LEU A 494 -26.90 1.03 9.75
CA LEU A 494 -27.14 0.68 8.35
C LEU A 494 -28.20 -0.42 8.27
N PRO A 495 -29.00 -0.47 7.19
CA PRO A 495 -29.93 -1.57 6.96
C PRO A 495 -29.18 -2.88 6.70
N ASP A 496 -29.89 -4.02 6.74
CA ASP A 496 -29.31 -5.34 6.44
C ASP A 496 -28.68 -5.45 5.03
N ALA A 497 -29.10 -4.61 4.09
CA ALA A 497 -28.56 -4.55 2.74
C ALA A 497 -28.55 -3.11 2.21
N ILE A 498 -27.49 -2.78 1.49
CA ILE A 498 -27.30 -1.51 0.79
C ILE A 498 -27.18 -1.76 -0.71
N SER A 499 -27.59 -0.78 -1.52
CA SER A 499 -27.52 -0.88 -2.98
C SER A 499 -27.40 0.47 -3.65
N GLY A 500 -26.92 0.51 -4.88
CA GLY A 500 -26.88 1.74 -5.65
C GLY A 500 -26.31 1.54 -7.04
N GLN A 501 -25.66 2.58 -7.56
CA GLN A 501 -24.99 2.56 -8.86
C GLN A 501 -23.51 2.89 -8.69
N ILE A 502 -22.69 2.39 -9.60
CA ILE A 502 -21.28 2.76 -9.73
C ILE A 502 -21.02 3.12 -11.19
N ALA A 503 -20.34 4.25 -11.41
CA ALA A 503 -19.98 4.73 -12.74
C ALA A 503 -18.47 4.87 -12.88
N PHE A 504 -17.94 4.36 -13.99
CA PHE A 504 -16.55 4.52 -14.41
C PHE A 504 -16.53 5.44 -15.64
N ALA A 505 -15.64 6.43 -15.64
CA ALA A 505 -15.44 7.30 -16.79
C ALA A 505 -13.99 7.80 -16.86
N ALA A 506 -13.44 7.89 -18.07
CA ALA A 506 -12.20 8.63 -18.29
C ALA A 506 -12.42 10.13 -18.02
N LEU A 507 -11.41 10.83 -17.49
CA LEU A 507 -11.49 12.29 -17.31
C LEU A 507 -11.35 13.02 -18.65
N GLU A 508 -12.18 14.04 -18.89
CA GLU A 508 -12.11 14.88 -20.10
C GLU A 508 -10.72 15.52 -20.29
N GLU A 509 -10.08 15.89 -19.18
CA GLU A 509 -8.76 16.53 -19.15
C GLU A 509 -7.58 15.53 -19.24
N ASN A 510 -7.83 14.26 -18.95
CA ASN A 510 -6.82 13.20 -18.96
C ASN A 510 -7.46 11.83 -19.23
N ALA A 511 -7.35 11.35 -20.47
CA ALA A 511 -7.91 10.07 -20.89
C ALA A 511 -7.33 8.85 -20.15
N ARG A 512 -6.19 8.98 -19.47
CA ARG A 512 -5.57 7.93 -18.65
C ARG A 512 -6.03 7.94 -17.19
N ALA A 513 -6.63 9.04 -16.74
CA ALA A 513 -7.17 9.15 -15.40
C ALA A 513 -8.61 8.64 -15.35
N LEU A 514 -9.01 8.16 -14.18
CA LEU A 514 -10.30 7.52 -13.96
C LEU A 514 -11.10 8.31 -12.93
N ARG A 515 -12.37 8.61 -13.27
CA ARG A 515 -13.39 9.05 -12.32
C ARG A 515 -14.27 7.85 -11.97
N ILE A 516 -14.47 7.65 -10.67
CA ILE A 516 -15.38 6.66 -10.12
C ILE A 516 -16.45 7.41 -9.34
N ASP A 517 -17.70 7.27 -9.75
CA ASP A 517 -18.85 7.84 -9.05
C ASP A 517 -19.67 6.70 -8.43
N VAL A 518 -20.00 6.76 -7.13
CA VAL A 518 -20.81 5.74 -6.45
C VAL A 518 -22.04 6.40 -5.85
N THR A 519 -23.22 5.88 -6.19
CA THR A 519 -24.44 6.14 -5.45
C THR A 519 -24.75 5.00 -4.48
N CYS A 520 -25.33 5.34 -3.33
CA CYS A 520 -25.79 4.36 -2.34
C CYS A 520 -27.14 4.77 -1.75
N SER A 521 -27.98 3.77 -1.58
CA SER A 521 -29.29 3.83 -0.96
C SER A 521 -29.46 2.69 0.04
N ALA A 522 -30.08 2.99 1.17
CA ALA A 522 -30.53 2.02 2.15
C ALA A 522 -31.92 1.51 1.73
N LYS A 523 -32.09 0.19 1.52
CA LYS A 523 -33.41 -0.40 1.22
C LYS A 523 -34.19 -0.60 2.51
N ASP A 524 -34.95 0.40 2.96
CA ASP A 524 -35.98 0.20 3.99
C ASP A 524 -37.37 0.04 3.35
N GLY A 525 -38.03 -1.07 3.65
CA GLY A 525 -39.38 -1.44 3.18
C GLY A 525 -40.53 -0.61 3.75
N SER A 526 -40.28 0.61 4.22
CA SER A 526 -41.32 1.53 4.72
C SER A 526 -41.25 2.87 4.03
N ALA A 527 -42.32 3.21 3.32
CA ALA A 527 -42.52 4.46 2.61
C ALA A 527 -42.21 5.69 3.49
N GLY A 528 -41.12 6.38 3.16
CA GLY A 528 -40.70 7.65 3.76
C GLY A 528 -39.26 7.93 3.34
N GLY A 529 -39.06 8.84 2.39
CA GLY A 529 -37.83 8.97 1.59
C GLY A 529 -36.54 8.99 2.41
N GLN A 530 -35.66 8.02 2.16
CA GLN A 530 -34.26 8.05 2.57
C GLN A 530 -33.43 8.50 1.37
N GLY A 531 -32.62 9.55 1.58
CA GLY A 531 -31.89 10.24 0.52
C GLY A 531 -30.79 9.37 -0.07
N GLU A 532 -30.89 9.12 -1.37
CA GLU A 532 -29.78 8.62 -2.19
C GLU A 532 -28.54 9.50 -1.97
N LYS A 533 -27.41 8.86 -1.66
CA LYS A 533 -26.12 9.53 -1.51
C LYS A 533 -25.30 9.28 -2.75
N ASN A 534 -24.49 10.27 -3.12
CA ASN A 534 -23.59 10.21 -4.26
C ASN A 534 -22.21 10.71 -3.83
N TRP A 535 -21.17 10.04 -4.29
CA TRP A 535 -19.78 10.37 -4.06
C TRP A 535 -18.99 10.20 -5.35
N SER A 536 -17.91 10.96 -5.48
CA SER A 536 -17.05 10.98 -6.67
C SER A 536 -15.61 10.95 -6.23
N TRP A 537 -14.83 10.03 -6.79
CA TRP A 537 -13.40 9.91 -6.55
C TRP A 537 -12.65 9.99 -7.88
N LYS A 538 -11.44 10.55 -7.83
CA LYS A 538 -10.52 10.61 -8.96
C LYS A 538 -9.29 9.74 -8.68
N LEU A 539 -8.80 9.10 -9.73
CA LEU A 539 -7.52 8.42 -9.76
C LEU A 539 -6.74 9.01 -10.93
N VAL A 540 -5.71 9.81 -10.62
CA VAL A 540 -5.04 10.73 -11.55
C VAL A 540 -3.54 10.50 -11.67
#